data_AF-A0A6G0EIM8-F1
#
_entry.id   AF-A0A6G0EIM8-F1
#
_cell.length_a   1.000
_cell.length_b   1.000
_cell.length_c   1.000
_cell.angle_alpha   90.00
_cell.angle_beta   90.00
_cell.angle_gamma   90.00
#
_symmetry.space_group_name_H-M   'P 1'
#
loop_
_entity.id
_entity.type
_entity.pdbx_description
1 polymer ?
#
loop_
_entity_poly.entity_id
_entity_poly.type
_entity_poly.pdbx_seq_one_letter_code
_entity_poly.pdbx_strand_id
1 'polypeptide(L)' 'MQQTVPTIELPGELESPSAKLVYLYLTTHDGASITELQDGLEMKKISLYSILSTLCKRELVRQESERYHVAQ' A
#
# COMPACT_ATOMS: atom_id res chain seq x y z
N MET A 1 -13.45 28.79 -3.47
CA MET A 1 -12.22 28.05 -3.07
C MET A 1 -12.12 26.85 -3.99
N GLN A 2 -11.11 26.75 -4.86
CA GLN A 2 -10.90 25.54 -5.66
C GLN A 2 -10.20 24.53 -4.75
N GLN A 3 -10.87 23.43 -4.41
CA GLN A 3 -10.28 22.35 -3.63
C GLN A 3 -9.42 21.50 -4.58
N THR A 4 -8.10 21.65 -4.53
CA THR A 4 -7.18 20.77 -5.25
C THR A 4 -7.24 19.40 -4.59
N VAL A 5 -7.90 18.44 -5.23
CA VAL A 5 -7.80 17.03 -4.85
C VAL A 5 -6.37 16.57 -5.13
N PRO A 6 -5.61 16.11 -4.13
CA PRO A 6 -4.28 15.57 -4.38
C PRO A 6 -4.41 14.33 -5.26
N THR A 7 -3.84 14.38 -6.46
CA THR A 7 -3.75 13.22 -7.34
C THR A 7 -2.65 12.31 -6.82
N ILE A 8 -3.02 11.09 -6.44
CA ILE A 8 -2.05 10.06 -6.05
C ILE A 8 -1.62 9.33 -7.32
N GLU A 9 -0.34 9.45 -7.66
CA GLU A 9 0.24 8.71 -8.78
C GLU A 9 0.50 7.26 -8.35
N LEU A 10 -0.08 6.33 -9.10
CA LEU A 10 0.14 4.90 -8.91
C LEU A 10 1.28 4.44 -9.83
N PRO A 11 2.25 3.65 -9.33
CA PRO A 11 3.27 3.04 -10.17
C PRO A 11 2.64 2.25 -11.32
N GLY A 12 3.02 2.57 -12.56
CA GLY A 12 2.42 1.97 -13.76
C GLY A 12 2.61 0.45 -13.86
N GLU A 13 3.62 -0.09 -13.18
CA GLU A 13 3.89 -1.54 -13.10
C GLU A 13 2.97 -2.31 -12.14
N LEU A 14 2.12 -1.61 -11.37
CA LEU A 14 1.08 -2.23 -10.56
C LEU A 14 -0.13 -2.54 -11.43
N GLU A 15 -0.23 -3.76 -11.93
CA GLU A 15 -1.40 -4.19 -12.70
C GLU A 15 -2.52 -4.75 -11.81
N SER A 16 -2.15 -5.42 -10.70
CA SER A 16 -3.11 -6.06 -9.79
C SER A 16 -3.97 -5.03 -9.05
N PRO A 17 -5.31 -5.10 -9.15
CA PRO A 17 -6.21 -4.20 -8.41
C PRO A 17 -5.96 -4.23 -6.90
N SER A 18 -5.73 -5.41 -6.32
CA SER A 18 -5.44 -5.55 -4.89
C SER A 18 -4.11 -4.90 -4.50
N ALA A 19 -3.10 -4.99 -5.36
CA ALA A 19 -1.82 -4.33 -5.12
C ALA A 19 -1.93 -2.81 -5.16
N LYS A 20 -2.74 -2.28 -6.09
CA LYS A 20 -3.07 -0.84 -6.14
C LYS A 20 -3.75 -0.36 -4.86
N LEU A 21 -4.71 -1.13 -4.34
CA LEU A 21 -5.42 -0.78 -3.10
C LEU A 21 -4.49 -0.79 -1.88
N VAL A 22 -3.62 -1.80 -1.76
CA VAL A 22 -2.61 -1.83 -0.69
C VAL A 22 -1.68 -0.63 -0.80
N TYR A 23 -1.13 -0.35 -1.98
CA TYR A 23 -0.24 0.79 -2.20
C TYR A 23 -0.94 2.11 -1.83
N LEU A 24 -2.15 2.34 -2.35
CA LEU A 24 -2.95 3.54 -2.09
C LEU A 24 -3.27 3.72 -0.60
N TYR A 25 -3.58 2.63 0.11
CA TYR A 25 -3.83 2.68 1.55
C TYR A 25 -2.58 3.16 2.29
N LEU A 26 -1.42 2.60 1.96
CA LEU A 26 -0.14 3.03 2.55
C LEU A 26 0.19 4.49 2.22
N THR A 27 -0.07 4.96 0.99
CA THR A 27 0.15 6.36 0.60
C THR A 27 -0.73 7.32 1.40
N THR A 28 -2.00 6.96 1.61
CA THR A 28 -2.98 7.85 2.25
C THR A 28 -2.89 7.89 3.78
N HIS A 29 -2.30 6.86 4.40
CA HIS A 29 -2.18 6.72 5.85
C HIS A 29 -0.76 6.94 6.39
N ASP A 30 0.18 7.34 5.53
CA ASP A 30 1.61 7.42 5.86
C ASP A 30 2.16 6.09 6.42
N GLY A 31 1.78 5.01 5.73
CA GLY A 31 2.11 3.64 6.09
C GLY A 31 1.11 2.98 7.05
N ALA A 32 1.23 1.66 7.20
CA ALA A 32 0.31 0.85 8.00
C ALA A 32 0.94 -0.47 8.45
N SER A 33 0.49 -1.00 9.57
CA SER A 33 0.73 -2.36 10.02
C SER A 33 -0.13 -3.37 9.26
N ILE A 34 0.22 -4.66 9.38
CA ILE A 34 -0.55 -5.74 8.74
C ILE A 34 -2.01 -5.80 9.24
N THR A 35 -2.25 -5.44 10.51
CA THR A 35 -3.59 -5.47 11.10
C THR A 35 -4.42 -4.29 10.58
N GLU A 36 -3.86 -3.09 10.50
CA GLU A 36 -4.53 -1.92 9.91
C GLU A 36 -4.90 -2.17 8.44
N LEU A 37 -4.00 -2.80 7.66
CA LEU A 37 -4.30 -3.20 6.28
C LEU A 37 -5.41 -4.25 6.19
N GLN A 38 -5.45 -5.21 7.12
CA GLN A 38 -6.52 -6.21 7.15
C GLN A 38 -7.86 -5.56 7.48
N ASP A 39 -7.91 -4.73 8.51
CA ASP A 39 -9.14 -4.11 8.97
C ASP A 39 -9.65 -3.06 7.97
N GLY A 40 -8.75 -2.30 7.35
CA GLY A 40 -9.08 -1.24 6.40
C GLY A 40 -9.42 -1.74 4.99
N LEU A 41 -8.88 -2.88 4.56
CA LEU A 41 -9.10 -3.42 3.21
C LEU A 41 -9.92 -4.71 3.19
N GLU A 42 -10.29 -5.24 4.36
CA GLU A 42 -10.99 -6.52 4.54
C GLU A 42 -10.31 -7.70 3.82
N MET A 43 -8.97 -7.62 3.70
CA MET A 43 -8.17 -8.64 3.02
C MET A 43 -7.59 -9.65 4.01
N LYS A 44 -7.56 -10.92 3.63
CA LYS A 44 -6.91 -11.97 4.42
C LYS A 44 -5.40 -11.68 4.57
N LYS A 45 -4.84 -11.88 5.76
CA LYS A 45 -3.40 -11.70 6.03
C LYS A 45 -2.50 -12.43 5.02
N ILE A 46 -2.87 -13.64 4.60
CA ILE A 46 -2.09 -14.41 3.61
C ILE A 46 -1.98 -13.68 2.26
N SER A 47 -3.07 -13.06 1.80
CA SER A 47 -3.08 -12.25 0.58
C SER A 47 -2.25 -10.99 0.76
N LEU A 48 -2.41 -10.30 1.91
CA LEU A 48 -1.64 -9.10 2.23
C LEU A 48 -0.14 -9.37 2.28
N TYR A 49 0.31 -10.43 2.96
CA TYR A 49 1.73 -10.81 2.99
C TYR A 49 2.27 -11.13 1.60
N SER A 50 1.51 -11.81 0.75
CA SER A 50 1.93 -12.09 -0.64
C SER A 50 2.08 -10.81 -1.46
N ILE A 51 1.13 -9.88 -1.33
CA ILE A 51 1.17 -8.57 -2.00
C ILE A 51 2.35 -7.75 -1.48
N LEU A 52 2.47 -7.55 -0.17
CA LEU A 52 3.53 -6.77 0.45
C LEU A 52 4.91 -7.34 0.13
N SER A 53 5.08 -8.66 0.15
CA SER A 53 6.33 -9.31 -0.28
C SER A 53 6.67 -8.97 -1.73
N THR A 54 5.68 -8.93 -2.63
CA THR A 54 5.88 -8.56 -4.02
C THR A 54 6.24 -7.08 -4.17
N LEU A 55 5.55 -6.19 -3.44
CA LEU A 55 5.82 -4.75 -3.46
C LEU A 55 7.21 -4.42 -2.90
N CYS A 56 7.63 -5.09 -1.82
CA CYS A 56 8.98 -4.94 -1.27
C CYS A 56 10.06 -5.42 -2.24
N LYS A 57 9.84 -6.55 -2.94
CA LYS A 57 10.79 -7.05 -3.95
C LYS A 57 10.96 -6.11 -5.15
N ARG A 58 9.91 -5.35 -5.47
CA ARG A 58 9.93 -4.31 -6.51
C ARG A 58 10.35 -2.95 -5.99
N GLU A 59 10.76 -2.86 -4.73
CA GLU A 59 11.21 -1.61 -4.11
C GLU A 59 10.14 -0.51 -4.10
N LEU A 60 8.86 -0.87 -4.20
CA LEU A 60 7.72 0.07 -4.14
C LEU A 60 7.25 0.35 -2.73
N VAL A 61 7.50 -0.58 -1.81
CA VAL A 61 7.14 -0.51 -0.39
C VAL A 61 8.35 -0.98 0.40
N ARG A 62 8.55 -0.40 1.58
CA ARG A 62 9.55 -0.83 2.55
C ARG A 62 8.88 -1.20 3.87
N GLN A 63 9.45 -2.16 4.58
CA GLN A 63 9.03 -2.52 5.93
C GLN A 63 9.97 -1.87 6.94
N GLU A 64 9.41 -1.08 7.85
CA GLU A 64 10.10 -0.46 8.96
C GLU A 64 9.48 -0.98 10.26
N SER A 65 10.21 -1.84 10.96
CA SER A 65 9.69 -2.56 12.14
C SER A 65 8.41 -3.35 11.81
N GLU A 66 7.28 -2.96 12.41
CA GLU A 66 5.97 -3.62 12.25
C GLU A 66 5.06 -2.89 11.26
N ARG A 67 5.58 -1.88 10.54
CA ARG A 67 4.82 -1.06 9.60
C ARG A 67 5.41 -1.15 8.20
N TYR A 68 4.55 -0.98 7.21
CA TYR A 68 4.89 -0.87 5.81
C TYR A 68 4.69 0.58 5.36
N HIS A 69 5.61 1.10 4.56
CA HIS A 69 5.58 2.47 4.02
C HIS A 69 5.87 2.43 2.52
N VAL A 70 5.28 3.33 1.74
CA VAL A 70 5.66 3.50 0.34
C VAL A 70 7.12 3.91 0.26
N ALA A 71 7.89 3.24 -0.60
CA ALA A 71 9.27 3.62 -0.89
C ALA A 71 9.27 5.00 -1.59
N GLN A 72 10.07 5.94 -1.07
CA GLN A 72 10.26 7.26 -1.68
C GLN A 72 11.45 7.25 -2.62
#